data_AF-A0A6P3RXJ1-F1
#
_entry.id   AF-A0A6P3RXJ1-F1
#
_cell.length_a   1.000
_cell.length_b   1.000
_cell.length_c   1.000
_cell.angle_alpha   90.00
_cell.angle_beta   90.00
_cell.angle_gamma   90.00
#
_symmetry.space_group_name_H-M   'P 1'
#
loop_
_entity.id
_entity.type
_entity.pdbx_description
1 polymer ?
#
loop_
_entity_poly.entity_id
_entity_poly.type
_entity_poly.pdbx_seq_one_letter_code
_entity_poly.pdbx_strand_id
1 'polypeptide(L)'
;MTSWGSFGQSPSGSPHGTGGGWGRPGRFPRAPSVHGGAGGVRVSLSFTSPSCPAPGGSWGPGRGSSLVSGNGKVMMQNLNDRLASYLDKVRALEEANVKLESRILKWHQQREPGSKHDYSQHEENISSLQEQIVDGKLTNAQIILLIDNARMAVDDFSLKYENEHSLKKDLEIEVEGLRKTLDDLTIITTDLEQEVEGMRKELILMKKRHEKEMEERHVSNDCMVDVKVDTTPGEDLIKVLEDMRQEYEFMIKKKHQDLDAWYKEQETAMAQEAASSTALQSSQSNIHELKRTFQALEIDLQAQCNKKSALENMLSETESRYSCQLRDMQRILSHYGEELTQLRHDLERQNSEYKVLLGIKTHLEKEITTYRQLLDGEKEGTMEESKLSIKASAAPKIKAITQESINGRIIYSQVKEIQKYA
;
A
#
# COMPACT_ATOMS: atom_id res chain seq x y z
N MET A 1 -34.84 -35.62 -33.77
CA MET A 1 -34.72 -37.09 -33.70
C MET A 1 -33.56 -37.41 -34.62
N THR A 2 -32.35 -37.72 -34.18
CA THR A 2 -31.85 -38.74 -33.24
C THR A 2 -30.53 -38.22 -32.65
N SER A 3 -30.40 -38.04 -31.33
CA SER A 3 -29.74 -38.99 -30.42
C SER A 3 -28.45 -39.58 -30.99
N TRP A 4 -27.31 -39.23 -30.39
CA TRP A 4 -26.25 -40.14 -29.95
C TRP A 4 -25.59 -39.52 -28.72
N GLY A 5 -25.67 -40.24 -27.60
CA GLY A 5 -24.75 -40.09 -26.49
C GLY A 5 -23.80 -41.28 -26.48
N SER A 6 -22.61 -41.10 -25.91
CA SER A 6 -22.18 -41.78 -24.68
C SER A 6 -20.66 -41.90 -24.57
N PHE A 7 -20.19 -41.64 -23.34
CA PHE A 7 -19.11 -42.31 -22.61
C PHE A 7 -17.62 -42.07 -22.92
N GLY A 8 -16.89 -41.73 -21.85
CA GLY A 8 -15.43 -41.81 -21.73
C GLY A 8 -14.92 -41.17 -20.44
N GLN A 9 -14.85 -41.95 -19.36
CA GLN A 9 -14.32 -41.58 -18.04
C GLN A 9 -12.76 -41.66 -17.99
N SER A 10 -12.14 -40.75 -17.22
CA SER A 10 -10.94 -40.90 -16.36
C SER A 10 -9.57 -41.13 -17.04
N PRO A 11 -8.41 -40.70 -16.47
CA PRO A 11 -8.08 -40.81 -15.04
C PRO A 11 -7.27 -39.66 -14.38
N SER A 12 -7.09 -39.87 -13.08
CA SER A 12 -6.27 -39.15 -12.11
C SER A 12 -4.82 -38.84 -12.53
N GLY A 13 -4.33 -37.69 -12.08
CA GLY A 13 -2.90 -37.40 -11.94
C GLY A 13 -2.64 -36.58 -10.68
N SER A 14 -2.11 -37.22 -9.64
CA SER A 14 -1.41 -36.53 -8.55
C SER A 14 -0.04 -36.06 -9.05
N PRO A 15 0.53 -35.03 -8.41
CA PRO A 15 1.91 -35.22 -7.97
C PRO A 15 2.10 -34.93 -6.47
N HIS A 16 2.91 -35.81 -5.90
CA HIS A 16 3.58 -35.72 -4.62
C HIS A 16 4.37 -34.41 -4.46
N GLY A 17 4.24 -33.80 -3.28
CA GLY A 17 5.33 -33.61 -2.32
C GLY A 17 6.66 -33.00 -2.78
N THR A 18 6.88 -31.74 -2.42
CA THR A 18 8.15 -31.19 -1.93
C THR A 18 7.76 -29.94 -1.12
N GLY A 19 7.88 -29.86 0.20
CA GLY A 19 9.08 -30.14 0.99
C GLY A 19 9.96 -28.90 0.99
N GLY A 20 9.58 -27.86 1.73
CA GLY A 20 10.34 -26.61 1.81
C GLY A 20 9.75 -25.65 2.83
N GLY A 21 9.96 -25.93 4.13
CA GLY A 21 9.63 -25.00 5.20
C GLY A 21 10.55 -23.78 5.13
N TRP A 22 9.96 -22.60 4.91
CA TRP A 22 10.68 -21.35 5.08
C TRP A 22 10.53 -20.89 6.52
N GLY A 23 11.62 -21.07 7.26
CA GLY A 23 11.77 -20.64 8.63
C GLY A 23 11.50 -19.15 8.78
N ARG A 24 10.82 -18.84 9.88
CA ARG A 24 10.79 -17.52 10.51
C ARG A 24 12.17 -16.86 10.45
N PRO A 25 12.30 -15.57 10.11
CA PRO A 25 13.49 -14.83 10.45
C PRO A 25 13.55 -14.73 11.98
N GLY A 26 14.59 -15.32 12.56
CA GLY A 26 14.89 -15.22 13.98
C GLY A 26 15.02 -13.75 14.38
N ARG A 27 14.24 -13.38 15.41
CA ARG A 27 14.53 -12.20 16.21
C ARG A 27 15.88 -12.43 16.88
N PHE A 28 16.90 -11.70 16.46
CA PHE A 28 18.06 -11.45 17.32
C PHE A 28 17.58 -10.66 18.56
N PRO A 29 18.06 -10.99 19.76
CA PRO A 29 17.81 -10.16 20.94
C PRO A 29 18.60 -8.86 20.78
N ARG A 30 17.89 -7.78 20.43
CA ARG A 30 18.40 -6.42 20.59
C ARG A 30 18.52 -6.15 22.09
N ALA A 31 19.73 -5.89 22.55
CA ALA A 31 19.99 -5.45 23.92
C ALA A 31 19.15 -4.20 24.24
N PRO A 32 18.54 -4.10 25.43
CA PRO A 32 17.90 -2.86 25.86
C PRO A 32 19.01 -1.83 26.07
N SER A 33 18.97 -0.74 25.31
CA SER A 33 19.75 0.45 25.60
C SER A 33 19.31 1.00 26.95
N VAL A 34 20.12 0.77 27.97
CA VAL A 34 20.05 1.45 29.25
C VAL A 34 20.23 2.94 28.97
N HIS A 35 19.15 3.71 29.08
CA HIS A 35 19.28 5.13 29.30
C HIS A 35 19.96 5.31 30.65
N GLY A 36 21.24 5.66 30.60
CA GLY A 36 22.01 6.16 31.73
C GLY A 36 21.44 7.51 32.16
N GLY A 37 20.42 7.45 33.02
CA GLY A 37 19.96 8.59 33.80
C GLY A 37 20.99 8.88 34.89
N ALA A 38 21.79 9.92 34.66
CA ALA A 38 22.69 10.52 35.62
C ALA A 38 21.96 10.91 36.92
N GLY A 39 22.67 10.85 38.04
CA GLY A 39 22.35 11.67 39.22
C GLY A 39 21.45 11.00 40.26
N GLY A 40 21.93 9.90 40.83
CA GLY A 40 21.49 9.49 42.16
C GLY A 40 21.91 10.53 43.20
N VAL A 41 21.00 11.43 43.57
CA VAL A 41 21.00 12.11 44.87
C VAL A 41 19.56 12.14 45.36
N ARG A 42 19.23 11.23 46.27
CA ARG A 42 18.03 11.35 47.09
C ARG A 42 18.27 12.53 48.03
N VAL A 43 17.62 13.67 47.78
CA VAL A 43 17.54 14.75 48.77
C VAL A 43 16.58 14.28 49.85
N SER A 44 17.12 13.75 50.94
CA SER A 44 16.37 13.46 52.15
C SER A 44 16.08 14.78 52.87
N LEU A 45 14.86 15.27 52.80
CA LEU A 45 14.41 16.43 53.58
C LEU A 45 14.10 15.96 55.01
N SER A 46 15.09 16.08 55.89
CA SER A 46 14.91 15.91 57.33
C SER A 46 14.15 17.11 57.88
N PHE A 47 12.84 16.99 58.11
CA PHE A 47 12.09 17.97 58.88
C PHE A 47 12.42 17.76 60.37
N THR A 48 13.34 18.56 60.91
CA THR A 48 13.53 18.66 62.36
C THR A 48 12.41 19.55 62.92
N SER A 49 11.38 18.92 63.48
CA SER A 49 10.39 19.60 64.33
C SER A 49 11.11 20.25 65.52
N PRO A 50 10.91 21.54 65.82
CA PRO A 50 11.40 22.12 67.05
C PRO A 50 10.54 21.59 68.21
N SER A 51 11.09 20.69 69.00
CA SER A 51 10.52 20.33 70.30
C SER A 51 10.70 21.51 71.26
N CYS A 52 9.60 22.19 71.55
CA CYS A 52 9.51 23.11 72.68
C CYS A 52 9.69 22.31 73.99
N PRO A 53 10.57 22.72 74.93
CA PRO A 53 10.54 22.19 76.27
C PRO A 53 9.31 22.75 77.01
N ALA A 54 8.58 21.87 77.69
CA ALA A 54 7.58 22.25 78.67
C ALA A 54 8.24 23.00 79.85
N PRO A 55 7.66 24.09 80.37
CA PRO A 55 8.17 24.74 81.56
C PRO A 55 7.61 24.02 82.80
N GLY A 56 8.46 23.31 83.55
CA GLY A 56 8.07 22.64 84.77
C GLY A 56 9.24 22.27 85.67
N GLY A 57 9.50 23.09 86.69
CA GLY A 57 10.28 22.76 87.89
C GLY A 57 11.16 23.91 88.34
N SER A 58 11.26 24.31 89.62
CA SER A 58 10.53 24.00 90.86
C SER A 58 11.06 24.97 91.95
N TRP A 59 10.42 25.00 93.13
CA TRP A 59 10.82 25.63 94.42
C TRP A 59 10.37 27.10 94.58
N GLY A 60 9.74 27.59 95.65
CA GLY A 60 9.34 27.13 96.99
C GLY A 60 8.59 28.31 97.67
N PRO A 61 7.98 28.15 98.86
CA PRO A 61 6.87 28.96 99.34
C PRO A 61 7.29 30.23 100.09
N GLY A 62 6.48 31.30 100.03
CA GLY A 62 6.80 32.55 100.74
C GLY A 62 5.73 33.62 100.71
N ARG A 63 4.76 33.49 101.61
CA ARG A 63 4.06 34.55 102.39
C ARG A 63 4.38 36.02 102.03
N GLY A 64 3.35 36.85 101.83
CA GLY A 64 3.45 38.29 102.11
C GLY A 64 2.63 39.23 101.23
N SER A 65 1.45 39.59 101.71
CA SER A 65 0.65 40.75 101.33
C SER A 65 1.47 42.05 101.19
N SER A 66 1.17 42.91 100.19
CA SER A 66 0.90 44.34 100.42
C SER A 66 0.56 45.11 99.13
N LEU A 67 -0.69 45.57 99.05
CA LEU A 67 -1.14 46.92 98.67
C LEU A 67 -0.45 47.68 97.51
N VAL A 68 -1.18 47.73 96.40
CA VAL A 68 -1.52 48.92 95.58
C VAL A 68 -0.84 50.23 96.00
N SER A 69 0.25 50.62 95.30
CA SER A 69 0.63 52.00 94.91
C SER A 69 2.05 52.01 94.30
N GLY A 70 2.20 51.90 92.96
CA GLY A 70 3.54 51.93 92.32
C GLY A 70 3.70 51.38 90.88
N ASN A 71 2.63 51.02 90.17
CA ASN A 71 2.69 50.18 88.96
C ASN A 71 3.28 50.79 87.67
N GLY A 72 3.41 52.11 87.52
CA GLY A 72 3.83 52.71 86.24
C GLY A 72 5.32 52.55 85.93
N LYS A 73 6.18 52.75 86.93
CA LYS A 73 7.65 52.73 86.75
C LYS A 73 8.19 51.31 86.57
N VAL A 74 7.64 50.35 87.30
CA VAL A 74 7.99 48.91 87.17
C VAL A 74 7.53 48.34 85.83
N MET A 75 6.37 48.79 85.32
CA MET A 75 5.89 48.39 83.99
C MET A 75 6.75 48.98 82.86
N MET A 76 7.20 50.23 82.99
CA MET A 76 8.16 50.83 82.06
C MET A 76 9.54 50.18 82.12
N GLN A 77 10.00 49.75 83.30
CA GLN A 77 11.23 48.97 83.42
C GLN A 77 11.10 47.60 82.74
N ASN A 78 10.02 46.86 82.97
CA ASN A 78 9.77 45.58 82.32
C ASN A 78 9.69 45.71 80.78
N LEU A 79 9.07 46.77 80.27
CA LEU A 79 9.05 47.07 78.84
C LEU A 79 10.45 47.39 78.30
N ASN A 80 11.24 48.19 79.02
CA ASN A 80 12.62 48.49 78.64
C ASN A 80 13.51 47.25 78.68
N ASP A 81 13.36 46.37 79.67
CA ASP A 81 14.10 45.10 79.77
C ASP A 81 13.70 44.14 78.63
N ARG A 82 12.42 44.15 78.25
CA ARG A 82 11.93 43.40 77.09
C ARG A 82 12.43 43.98 75.77
N LEU A 83 12.57 45.30 75.67
CA LEU A 83 13.12 45.97 74.48
C LEU A 83 14.63 45.74 74.37
N ALA A 84 15.37 45.80 75.49
CA ALA A 84 16.78 45.44 75.55
C ALA A 84 17.02 43.99 75.12
N SER A 85 16.25 43.03 75.68
CA SER A 85 16.34 41.62 75.25
C SER A 85 15.89 41.38 73.81
N TYR A 86 15.00 42.21 73.25
CA TYR A 86 14.67 42.18 71.82
C TYR A 86 15.83 42.71 70.96
N LEU A 87 16.46 43.82 71.34
CA LEU A 87 17.62 44.36 70.64
C LEU A 87 18.81 43.40 70.68
N ASP A 88 19.05 42.72 71.80
CA ASP A 88 20.09 41.69 71.91
C ASP A 88 19.79 40.49 71.01
N LYS A 89 18.52 40.07 70.89
CA LYS A 89 18.11 39.03 69.94
C LYS A 89 18.27 39.46 68.49
N VAL A 90 17.94 40.71 68.15
CA VAL A 90 18.14 41.24 66.80
C VAL A 90 19.63 41.25 66.45
N ARG A 91 20.50 41.72 67.36
CA ARG A 91 21.96 41.67 67.16
C ARG A 91 22.48 40.24 66.98
N ALA A 92 22.02 39.30 67.80
CA ALA A 92 22.41 37.89 67.67
C ALA A 92 21.96 37.27 66.33
N LEU A 93 20.78 37.65 65.83
CA LEU A 93 20.27 37.22 64.52
C LEU A 93 21.05 37.87 63.37
N GLU A 94 21.40 39.15 63.48
CA GLU A 94 22.25 39.84 62.50
C GLU A 94 23.64 39.18 62.41
N GLU A 95 24.27 38.88 63.54
CA GLU A 95 25.54 38.14 63.57
C GLU A 95 25.42 36.73 62.97
N ALA A 96 24.32 36.02 63.26
CA ALA A 96 24.07 34.71 62.69
C ALA A 96 23.85 34.77 61.17
N ASN A 97 23.13 35.78 60.67
CA ASN A 97 22.93 36.02 59.24
C ASN A 97 24.25 36.31 58.53
N VAL A 98 25.08 37.20 59.07
CA VAL A 98 26.40 37.50 58.48
C VAL A 98 27.27 36.25 58.43
N LYS A 99 27.22 35.38 59.46
CA LYS A 99 27.94 34.10 59.47
C LYS A 99 27.39 33.12 58.42
N LEU A 100 26.07 33.06 58.21
CA LEU A 100 25.44 32.22 57.20
C LEU A 100 25.75 32.70 55.78
N GLU A 101 25.65 34.01 55.52
CA GLU A 101 26.03 34.62 54.24
C GLU A 101 27.49 34.33 53.90
N SER A 102 28.38 34.47 54.90
CA SER A 102 29.80 34.13 54.74
C SER A 102 30.01 32.64 54.40
N ARG A 103 29.22 31.73 54.97
CA ARG A 103 29.28 30.30 54.67
C ARG A 103 28.72 29.98 53.29
N ILE A 104 27.63 30.63 52.88
CA ILE A 104 27.04 30.48 51.54
C ILE A 104 28.03 30.95 50.48
N LEU A 105 28.65 32.12 50.67
CA LEU A 105 29.67 32.62 49.75
C LEU A 105 30.87 31.68 49.65
N LYS A 106 31.39 31.18 50.78
CA LYS A 106 32.47 30.18 50.78
C LYS A 106 32.06 28.88 50.08
N TRP A 107 30.82 28.43 50.29
CA TRP A 107 30.30 27.25 49.62
C TRP A 107 30.19 27.45 48.11
N HIS A 108 29.73 28.62 47.65
CA HIS A 108 29.70 28.95 46.23
C HIS A 108 31.09 29.09 45.62
N GLN A 109 32.06 29.69 46.32
CA GLN A 109 33.45 29.77 45.87
C GLN A 109 34.14 28.41 45.80
N GLN A 110 33.88 27.51 46.76
CA GLN A 110 34.35 26.12 46.70
C GLN A 110 33.64 25.29 45.62
N ARG A 111 32.47 25.76 45.17
CA ARG A 111 31.62 25.12 44.17
C ARG A 111 31.78 25.75 42.78
N GLU A 112 32.69 26.72 42.60
CA GLU A 112 33.18 27.10 41.28
C GLU A 112 33.69 25.83 40.57
N PRO A 113 33.38 25.66 39.27
CA PRO A 113 33.02 24.38 38.69
C PRO A 113 34.26 23.55 38.33
N GLY A 114 34.92 22.97 39.34
CA GLY A 114 36.10 22.10 39.23
C GLY A 114 35.86 20.73 38.58
N SER A 115 34.87 20.61 37.69
CA SER A 115 34.73 19.49 36.76
C SER A 115 33.73 19.85 35.66
N LYS A 116 34.08 20.83 34.82
CA LYS A 116 33.68 20.69 33.41
C LYS A 116 34.49 19.50 32.92
N HIS A 117 33.90 18.31 32.95
CA HIS A 117 34.53 17.15 32.30
C HIS A 117 34.75 17.53 30.84
N ASP A 118 35.96 17.37 30.34
CA ASP A 118 36.28 17.68 28.95
C ASP A 118 35.62 16.62 28.05
N TYR A 119 34.38 16.88 27.64
CA TYR A 119 33.62 16.01 26.73
C TYR A 119 34.11 16.09 25.27
N SER A 120 35.12 16.92 24.97
CA SER A 120 35.66 17.13 23.62
C SER A 120 36.00 15.82 22.91
N GLN A 121 36.64 14.88 23.61
CA GLN A 121 37.00 13.59 23.01
C GLN A 121 35.77 12.72 22.68
N HIS A 122 34.71 12.80 23.50
CA HIS A 122 33.46 12.13 23.21
C HIS A 122 32.72 12.78 22.05
N GLU A 123 32.76 14.11 21.96
CA GLU A 123 32.18 14.87 20.84
C GLU A 123 32.90 14.53 19.52
N GLU A 124 34.24 14.51 19.50
CA GLU A 124 35.03 14.09 18.32
C GLU A 124 34.70 12.66 17.88
N ASN A 125 34.60 11.72 18.83
CA ASN A 125 34.22 10.34 18.52
C ASN A 125 32.78 10.25 17.97
N ILE A 126 31.84 11.01 18.55
CA ILE A 126 30.45 11.06 18.07
C ILE A 126 30.41 11.66 16.66
N SER A 127 31.14 12.75 16.40
CA SER A 127 31.23 13.35 15.07
C SER A 127 31.84 12.39 14.04
N SER A 128 32.92 11.69 14.38
CA SER A 128 33.53 10.69 13.49
C SER A 128 32.56 9.53 13.19
N LEU A 129 31.83 9.03 14.20
CA LEU A 129 30.81 8.00 14.00
C LEU A 129 29.63 8.51 13.15
N GLN A 130 29.23 9.76 13.31
CA GLN A 130 28.19 10.37 12.47
C GLN A 130 28.63 10.47 11.02
N GLU A 131 29.88 10.87 10.76
CA GLU A 131 30.46 10.91 9.41
C GLU A 131 30.49 9.52 8.78
N GLN A 132 30.97 8.50 9.49
CA GLN A 132 30.96 7.12 9.00
C GLN A 132 29.54 6.60 8.70
N ILE A 133 28.54 6.99 9.50
CA ILE A 133 27.13 6.63 9.23
C ILE A 133 26.63 7.32 7.96
N VAL A 134 26.99 8.59 7.73
CA VAL A 134 26.61 9.34 6.53
C VAL A 134 27.27 8.73 5.30
N ASP A 135 28.55 8.42 5.35
CA ASP A 135 29.28 7.74 4.27
C ASP A 135 28.70 6.35 3.99
N GLY A 136 28.37 5.60 5.05
CA GLY A 136 27.68 4.32 4.94
C GLY A 136 26.30 4.43 4.28
N LYS A 137 25.55 5.51 4.55
CA LYS A 137 24.26 5.77 3.89
C LYS A 137 24.43 6.17 2.43
N LEU A 138 25.43 6.98 2.12
CA LEU A 138 25.72 7.42 0.75
C LEU A 138 26.15 6.23 -0.12
N THR A 139 27.09 5.41 0.38
CA THR A 139 27.52 4.18 -0.31
C THR A 139 26.36 3.19 -0.48
N ASN A 140 25.50 3.03 0.52
CA ASN A 140 24.30 2.20 0.39
C ASN A 140 23.35 2.73 -0.69
N ALA A 141 23.07 4.03 -0.71
CA ALA A 141 22.26 4.66 -1.76
C ALA A 141 22.89 4.47 -3.16
N GLN A 142 24.22 4.60 -3.28
CA GLN A 142 24.92 4.34 -4.53
C GLN A 142 24.79 2.88 -4.98
N ILE A 143 24.93 1.91 -4.07
CA ILE A 143 24.75 0.49 -4.37
C ILE A 143 23.32 0.21 -4.81
N ILE A 144 22.31 0.78 -4.15
CA ILE A 144 20.90 0.63 -4.55
C ILE A 144 20.68 1.14 -5.98
N LEU A 145 21.22 2.32 -6.31
CA LEU A 145 21.12 2.85 -7.67
C LEU A 145 21.79 1.95 -8.72
N LEU A 146 22.94 1.36 -8.39
CA LEU A 146 23.62 0.40 -9.28
C LEU A 146 22.80 -0.88 -9.45
N ILE A 147 22.17 -1.38 -8.39
CA ILE A 147 21.27 -2.54 -8.45
C ILE A 147 20.06 -2.23 -9.32
N ASP A 148 19.42 -1.06 -9.12
CA ASP A 148 18.26 -0.66 -9.90
C ASP A 148 18.61 -0.49 -11.39
N ASN A 149 19.76 0.11 -11.69
CA ASN A 149 20.28 0.22 -13.06
C ASN A 149 20.54 -1.17 -13.68
N ALA A 150 21.23 -2.06 -12.97
CA ALA A 150 21.48 -3.42 -13.43
C ALA A 150 20.18 -4.19 -13.68
N ARG A 151 19.17 -4.01 -12.81
CA ARG A 151 17.85 -4.61 -12.96
C ARG A 151 17.11 -4.07 -14.18
N MET A 152 17.09 -2.75 -14.39
CA MET A 152 16.52 -2.15 -15.59
C MET A 152 17.20 -2.66 -16.87
N ALA A 153 18.53 -2.79 -16.85
CA ALA A 153 19.27 -3.35 -17.98
C ALA A 153 18.90 -4.82 -18.25
N VAL A 154 18.72 -5.64 -17.20
CA VAL A 154 18.26 -7.03 -17.33
C VAL A 154 16.86 -7.08 -17.95
N ASP A 155 15.94 -6.24 -17.47
CA ASP A 155 14.57 -6.20 -17.98
C ASP A 155 14.55 -5.75 -19.46
N ASP A 156 15.36 -4.75 -19.83
CA ASP A 156 15.53 -4.30 -21.23
C ASP A 156 16.10 -5.41 -22.12
N PHE A 157 17.09 -6.16 -21.65
CA PHE A 157 17.65 -7.29 -22.40
C PHE A 157 16.68 -8.47 -22.49
N SER A 158 15.90 -8.72 -21.44
CA SER A 158 14.86 -9.77 -21.44
C SER A 158 13.79 -9.46 -22.49
N LEU A 159 13.29 -8.23 -22.52
CA LEU A 159 12.30 -7.80 -23.50
C LEU A 159 12.84 -7.86 -24.93
N LYS A 160 14.08 -7.41 -25.15
CA LYS A 160 14.73 -7.54 -26.46
C LYS A 160 14.88 -9.01 -26.86
N TYR A 161 15.31 -9.87 -25.95
CA TYR A 161 15.46 -11.30 -26.21
C TYR A 161 14.11 -11.96 -26.56
N GLU A 162 13.05 -11.65 -25.82
CA GLU A 162 11.70 -12.17 -26.10
C GLU A 162 11.19 -11.75 -27.49
N ASN A 163 11.40 -10.49 -27.87
CA ASN A 163 11.02 -9.97 -29.19
C ASN A 163 11.84 -10.59 -30.33
N GLU A 164 13.16 -10.71 -30.18
CA GLU A 164 14.02 -11.37 -31.17
C GLU A 164 13.67 -12.86 -31.30
N HIS A 165 13.36 -13.50 -30.17
CA HIS A 165 12.97 -14.90 -30.14
C HIS A 165 11.59 -15.15 -30.77
N SER A 166 10.61 -14.25 -30.57
CA SER A 166 9.31 -14.35 -31.26
C SER A 166 9.47 -14.13 -32.76
N LEU A 167 10.21 -13.09 -33.18
CA LEU A 167 10.52 -12.84 -34.59
C LEU A 167 11.21 -14.04 -35.24
N LYS A 168 12.20 -14.63 -34.55
CA LYS A 168 12.89 -15.83 -35.03
C LYS A 168 11.91 -16.98 -35.25
N LYS A 169 10.98 -17.23 -34.32
CA LYS A 169 9.97 -18.28 -34.47
C LYS A 169 9.05 -18.02 -35.67
N ASP A 170 8.63 -16.78 -35.87
CA ASP A 170 7.79 -16.40 -37.00
C ASP A 170 8.51 -16.63 -38.33
N LEU A 171 9.79 -16.26 -38.41
CA LEU A 171 10.66 -16.54 -39.56
C LEU A 171 10.89 -18.04 -39.77
N GLU A 172 11.08 -18.82 -38.71
CA GLU A 172 11.19 -20.28 -38.80
C GLU A 172 9.91 -20.90 -39.37
N ILE A 173 8.73 -20.41 -38.97
CA ILE A 173 7.44 -20.83 -39.51
C ILE A 173 7.31 -20.44 -40.99
N GLU A 174 7.72 -19.23 -41.37
CA GLU A 174 7.69 -18.77 -42.76
C GLU A 174 8.61 -19.60 -43.65
N VAL A 175 9.84 -19.88 -43.20
CA VAL A 175 10.80 -20.75 -43.93
C VAL A 175 10.23 -22.15 -44.11
N GLU A 176 9.61 -22.72 -43.08
CA GLU A 176 8.97 -24.02 -43.18
C GLU A 176 7.75 -24.00 -44.12
N GLY A 177 6.99 -22.90 -44.13
CA GLY A 177 5.93 -22.66 -45.11
C GLY A 177 6.46 -22.62 -46.54
N LEU A 178 7.53 -21.86 -46.79
CA LEU A 178 8.17 -21.75 -48.10
C LEU A 178 8.71 -23.11 -48.58
N ARG A 179 9.30 -23.92 -47.67
CA ARG A 179 9.73 -25.29 -47.99
C ARG A 179 8.56 -26.15 -48.46
N LYS A 180 7.43 -26.13 -47.76
CA LYS A 180 6.23 -26.85 -48.19
C LYS A 180 5.73 -26.40 -49.56
N THR A 181 5.70 -25.09 -49.81
CA THR A 181 5.30 -24.59 -51.14
C THR A 181 6.27 -25.02 -52.24
N LEU A 182 7.57 -25.12 -51.95
CA LEU A 182 8.56 -25.64 -52.89
C LEU A 182 8.35 -27.12 -53.16
N ASP A 183 8.05 -27.92 -52.13
CA ASP A 183 7.74 -29.34 -52.27
C ASP A 183 6.46 -29.53 -53.10
N ASP A 184 5.41 -28.75 -52.85
CA ASP A 184 4.16 -28.77 -53.62
C ASP A 184 4.39 -28.39 -55.09
N LEU A 185 5.17 -27.35 -55.36
CA LEU A 185 5.55 -26.96 -56.72
C LEU A 185 6.37 -28.04 -57.40
N THR A 186 7.26 -28.71 -56.66
CA THR A 186 8.06 -29.83 -57.20
C THR A 186 7.14 -30.97 -57.65
N ILE A 187 6.14 -31.33 -56.84
CA ILE A 187 5.13 -32.33 -57.21
C ILE A 187 4.40 -31.91 -58.49
N ILE A 188 3.88 -30.67 -58.55
CA ILE A 188 3.19 -30.14 -59.74
C ILE A 188 4.10 -30.17 -60.98
N THR A 189 5.37 -29.80 -60.85
CA THR A 189 6.30 -29.88 -61.98
C THR A 189 6.51 -31.30 -62.46
N THR A 190 6.66 -32.27 -61.54
CA THR A 190 6.80 -33.68 -61.92
C THR A 190 5.54 -34.24 -62.58
N ASP A 191 4.35 -33.82 -62.15
CA ASP A 191 3.08 -34.23 -62.77
C ASP A 191 2.95 -33.68 -64.20
N LEU A 192 3.28 -32.40 -64.40
CA LEU A 192 3.30 -31.77 -65.73
C LEU A 192 4.35 -32.40 -66.65
N GLU A 193 5.53 -32.72 -66.13
CA GLU A 193 6.56 -33.44 -66.88
C GLU A 193 6.06 -34.81 -67.35
N GLN A 194 5.36 -35.55 -66.49
CA GLN A 194 4.73 -36.83 -66.84
C GLN A 194 3.65 -36.67 -67.93
N GLU A 195 2.81 -35.64 -67.83
CA GLU A 195 1.78 -35.35 -68.85
C GLU A 195 2.41 -35.01 -70.21
N VAL A 196 3.46 -34.18 -70.21
CA VAL A 196 4.22 -33.84 -71.42
C VAL A 196 4.88 -35.08 -72.03
N GLU A 197 5.48 -35.96 -71.23
CA GLU A 197 6.01 -37.23 -71.69
C GLU A 197 4.91 -38.15 -72.24
N GLY A 198 3.74 -38.18 -71.61
CA GLY A 198 2.56 -38.92 -72.07
C GLY A 198 2.13 -38.46 -73.47
N MET A 199 1.91 -37.15 -73.64
CA MET A 199 1.55 -36.56 -74.94
C MET A 199 2.63 -36.81 -76.02
N ARG A 200 3.92 -36.74 -75.66
CA ARG A 200 5.02 -37.09 -76.59
C ARG A 200 4.95 -38.54 -77.04
N LYS A 201 4.69 -39.48 -76.12
CA LYS A 201 4.51 -40.91 -76.45
C LYS A 201 3.31 -41.11 -77.38
N GLU A 202 2.18 -40.47 -77.11
CA GLU A 202 0.99 -40.53 -77.97
C GLU A 202 1.24 -39.98 -79.37
N LEU A 203 1.94 -38.85 -79.50
CA LEU A 203 2.30 -38.25 -80.77
C LEU A 203 3.19 -39.18 -81.61
N ILE A 204 4.14 -39.87 -80.98
CA ILE A 204 4.97 -40.89 -81.64
C ILE A 204 4.11 -42.06 -82.12
N LEU A 205 3.17 -42.55 -81.30
CA LEU A 205 2.26 -43.63 -81.66
C LEU A 205 1.33 -43.24 -82.81
N MET A 206 0.79 -42.02 -82.80
CA MET A 206 -0.04 -41.46 -83.87
C MET A 206 0.73 -41.36 -85.18
N LYS A 207 1.96 -40.82 -85.17
CA LYS A 207 2.82 -40.76 -86.35
C LYS A 207 3.09 -42.14 -86.94
N LYS A 208 3.44 -43.11 -86.09
CA LYS A 208 3.69 -44.50 -86.51
C LYS A 208 2.43 -45.17 -87.08
N ARG A 209 1.25 -44.83 -86.56
CA ARG A 209 -0.04 -45.31 -87.10
C ARG A 209 -0.32 -44.71 -88.47
N HIS A 210 -0.14 -43.40 -88.60
CA HIS A 210 -0.36 -42.70 -89.87
C HIS A 210 0.59 -43.18 -90.96
N GLU A 211 1.88 -43.39 -90.65
CA GLU A 211 2.87 -43.94 -91.58
C GLU A 211 2.42 -45.28 -92.15
N LYS A 212 1.92 -46.19 -91.30
CA LYS A 212 1.34 -47.47 -91.75
C LYS A 212 0.08 -47.30 -92.60
N GLU A 213 -0.83 -46.40 -92.22
CA GLU A 213 -2.06 -46.18 -92.98
C GLU A 213 -1.77 -45.55 -94.35
N MET A 214 -0.76 -44.70 -94.46
CA MET A 214 -0.30 -44.14 -95.73
C MET A 214 0.32 -45.23 -96.62
N GLU A 215 1.12 -46.14 -96.06
CA GLU A 215 1.61 -47.32 -96.76
C GLU A 215 0.46 -48.20 -97.30
N GLU A 216 -0.63 -48.36 -96.53
CA GLU A 216 -1.82 -49.12 -96.94
C GLU A 216 -2.65 -48.40 -98.03
N ARG A 217 -2.86 -47.08 -97.91
CA ARG A 217 -3.69 -46.29 -98.85
C ARG A 217 -2.99 -45.95 -100.17
N HIS A 218 -1.67 -45.84 -100.19
CA HIS A 218 -0.91 -45.60 -101.43
C HIS A 218 -1.11 -46.70 -102.49
N VAL A 219 -1.65 -47.86 -102.09
CA VAL A 219 -1.96 -48.97 -103.01
C VAL A 219 -3.30 -48.79 -103.75
N SER A 220 -4.16 -47.81 -103.41
CA SER A 220 -5.54 -47.72 -103.95
C SER A 220 -5.89 -46.51 -104.81
N ASN A 221 -5.04 -45.49 -104.96
CA ASN A 221 -5.43 -44.20 -105.57
C ASN A 221 -4.79 -43.88 -106.93
N ASP A 222 -4.65 -44.88 -107.82
CA ASP A 222 -4.06 -44.70 -109.15
C ASP A 222 -5.10 -44.52 -110.29
N CYS A 223 -6.32 -44.07 -110.00
CA CYS A 223 -7.34 -43.81 -111.02
C CYS A 223 -8.19 -42.58 -110.70
N MET A 224 -7.87 -41.45 -111.32
CA MET A 224 -8.74 -40.26 -111.35
C MET A 224 -8.76 -39.68 -112.78
N VAL A 225 -9.93 -39.79 -113.41
CA VAL A 225 -10.22 -39.37 -114.79
C VAL A 225 -11.02 -38.06 -114.72
N ASP A 226 -10.49 -37.00 -115.33
CA ASP A 226 -11.12 -35.67 -115.43
C ASP A 226 -11.95 -35.58 -116.72
N VAL A 227 -13.24 -35.23 -116.63
CA VAL A 227 -14.13 -35.00 -117.78
C VAL A 227 -14.95 -33.74 -117.55
N LYS A 228 -14.64 -32.69 -118.30
CA LYS A 228 -15.43 -31.46 -118.44
C LYS A 228 -16.49 -31.63 -119.52
N VAL A 229 -17.75 -31.34 -119.19
CA VAL A 229 -18.86 -31.21 -120.14
C VAL A 229 -19.59 -29.90 -119.85
N ASP A 230 -19.52 -28.97 -120.81
CA ASP A 230 -20.33 -27.76 -120.84
C ASP A 230 -21.64 -28.04 -121.59
N THR A 231 -22.78 -27.61 -121.03
CA THR A 231 -24.08 -27.57 -121.70
C THR A 231 -24.77 -26.21 -121.49
N THR A 232 -24.92 -25.52 -122.62
CA THR A 232 -25.97 -24.59 -123.13
C THR A 232 -27.05 -23.98 -122.22
N PRO A 233 -27.53 -22.74 -122.54
CA PRO A 233 -28.27 -21.85 -121.65
C PRO A 233 -29.79 -22.11 -121.66
N GLY A 234 -30.42 -21.98 -120.48
CA GLY A 234 -31.88 -22.05 -120.29
C GLY A 234 -32.38 -20.98 -119.32
N GLU A 235 -33.31 -20.16 -119.82
CA GLU A 235 -34.24 -19.24 -119.13
C GLU A 235 -33.63 -18.09 -118.31
N ASP A 236 -34.41 -17.01 -118.09
CA ASP A 236 -34.06 -15.71 -117.49
C ASP A 236 -33.48 -15.83 -116.06
N LEU A 237 -32.30 -16.42 -115.96
CA LEU A 237 -31.54 -16.69 -114.75
C LEU A 237 -31.27 -15.40 -114.00
N ILE A 238 -31.15 -14.29 -114.72
CA ILE A 238 -30.82 -12.97 -114.18
C ILE A 238 -31.89 -12.48 -113.18
N LYS A 239 -33.18 -12.73 -113.44
CA LYS A 239 -34.25 -12.31 -112.52
C LYS A 239 -34.32 -13.19 -111.26
N VAL A 240 -34.22 -14.50 -111.44
CA VAL A 240 -34.15 -15.44 -110.30
C VAL A 240 -32.89 -15.19 -109.46
N LEU A 241 -31.76 -14.87 -110.09
CA LEU A 241 -30.52 -14.50 -109.42
C LEU A 241 -30.65 -13.17 -108.65
N GLU A 242 -31.39 -12.19 -109.18
CA GLU A 242 -31.61 -10.90 -108.51
C GLU A 242 -32.56 -11.04 -107.31
N ASP A 243 -33.65 -11.80 -107.43
CA ASP A 243 -34.56 -12.08 -106.30
C ASP A 243 -33.83 -12.88 -105.21
N MET A 244 -33.04 -13.90 -105.58
CA MET A 244 -32.18 -14.61 -104.64
C MET A 244 -31.19 -13.66 -103.96
N ARG A 245 -30.58 -12.74 -104.71
CA ARG A 245 -29.64 -11.76 -104.15
C ARG A 245 -30.32 -10.85 -103.13
N GLN A 246 -31.53 -10.37 -103.39
CA GLN A 246 -32.28 -9.55 -102.44
C GLN A 246 -32.64 -10.31 -101.16
N GLU A 247 -33.03 -11.58 -101.27
CA GLU A 247 -33.25 -12.44 -100.10
C GLU A 247 -31.98 -12.65 -99.28
N TYR A 248 -30.83 -12.88 -99.94
CA TYR A 248 -29.54 -12.99 -99.25
C TYR A 248 -29.12 -11.67 -98.61
N GLU A 249 -29.26 -10.53 -99.28
CA GLU A 249 -28.95 -9.22 -98.71
C GLU A 249 -29.85 -8.90 -97.50
N PHE A 250 -31.14 -9.26 -97.57
CA PHE A 250 -32.05 -9.13 -96.43
C PHE A 250 -31.65 -10.05 -95.27
N MET A 251 -31.32 -11.32 -95.56
CA MET A 251 -30.83 -12.27 -94.55
C MET A 251 -29.53 -11.79 -93.91
N ILE A 252 -28.57 -11.28 -94.68
CA ILE A 252 -27.30 -10.75 -94.17
C ILE A 252 -27.55 -9.53 -93.29
N LYS A 253 -28.39 -8.58 -93.72
CA LYS A 253 -28.74 -7.40 -92.92
C LYS A 253 -29.42 -7.78 -91.61
N LYS A 254 -30.37 -8.72 -91.66
CA LYS A 254 -31.05 -9.24 -90.47
C LYS A 254 -30.05 -9.93 -89.53
N LYS A 255 -29.17 -10.79 -90.06
CA LYS A 255 -28.12 -11.44 -89.27
C LYS A 255 -27.14 -10.45 -88.66
N HIS A 256 -26.80 -9.36 -89.35
CA HIS A 256 -25.93 -8.32 -88.82
C HIS A 256 -26.61 -7.55 -87.68
N GLN A 257 -27.89 -7.19 -87.85
CA GLN A 257 -28.69 -6.58 -86.78
C GLN A 257 -28.86 -7.50 -85.57
N ASP A 258 -29.10 -8.79 -85.80
CA ASP A 258 -29.23 -9.80 -84.74
C ASP A 258 -27.88 -9.96 -83.98
N LEU A 259 -26.75 -9.95 -84.70
CA LEU A 259 -25.42 -9.99 -84.08
C LEU A 259 -25.12 -8.72 -83.28
N ASP A 260 -25.40 -7.54 -83.83
CA ASP A 260 -25.21 -6.26 -83.14
C ASP A 260 -26.08 -6.16 -81.88
N ALA A 261 -27.33 -6.64 -81.95
CA ALA A 261 -28.21 -6.71 -80.80
C ALA A 261 -27.66 -7.67 -79.74
N TRP A 262 -27.20 -8.85 -80.15
CA TRP A 262 -26.59 -9.83 -79.26
C TRP A 262 -25.30 -9.31 -78.60
N TYR A 263 -24.43 -8.64 -79.35
CA TYR A 263 -23.21 -8.03 -78.81
C TYR A 263 -23.52 -6.93 -77.78
N LYS A 264 -24.51 -6.07 -78.06
CA LYS A 264 -24.93 -5.04 -77.11
C LYS A 264 -25.54 -5.65 -75.84
N GLU A 265 -26.36 -6.69 -75.98
CA GLU A 265 -26.92 -7.40 -74.84
C GLU A 265 -25.79 -8.03 -73.99
N GLN A 266 -24.82 -8.69 -74.64
CA GLN A 266 -23.65 -9.27 -73.98
C GLN A 266 -22.79 -8.20 -73.29
N GLU A 267 -22.52 -7.06 -73.94
CA GLU A 267 -21.76 -5.96 -73.36
C GLU A 267 -22.47 -5.37 -72.14
N THR A 268 -23.79 -5.19 -72.19
CA THR A 268 -24.58 -4.73 -71.03
C THR A 268 -24.60 -5.74 -69.89
N ALA A 269 -24.69 -7.04 -70.20
CA ALA A 269 -24.62 -8.10 -69.20
C ALA A 269 -23.23 -8.14 -68.51
N MET A 270 -22.15 -8.04 -69.29
CA MET A 270 -20.78 -7.95 -68.77
C MET A 270 -20.55 -6.68 -67.94
N ALA A 271 -21.09 -5.54 -68.36
CA ALA A 271 -21.00 -4.29 -67.60
C ALA A 271 -21.78 -4.38 -66.27
N GLN A 272 -22.93 -5.05 -66.25
CA GLN A 272 -23.72 -5.29 -65.05
C GLN A 272 -23.03 -6.27 -64.09
N GLU A 273 -22.35 -7.29 -64.60
CA GLU A 273 -21.54 -8.22 -63.81
C GLU A 273 -20.27 -7.55 -63.24
N ALA A 274 -19.63 -6.66 -64.00
CA ALA A 274 -18.53 -5.85 -63.49
C ALA A 274 -19.00 -4.91 -62.37
N ALA A 275 -20.16 -4.26 -62.52
CA ALA A 275 -20.74 -3.42 -61.49
C ALA A 275 -21.10 -4.22 -60.21
N SER A 276 -21.66 -5.42 -60.34
CA SER A 276 -21.95 -6.28 -59.18
C SER A 276 -20.68 -6.76 -58.47
N SER A 277 -19.60 -7.03 -59.23
CA SER A 277 -18.28 -7.35 -58.68
C SER A 277 -17.68 -6.19 -57.87
N THR A 278 -17.78 -4.95 -58.34
CA THR A 278 -17.31 -3.78 -57.56
C THR A 278 -18.13 -3.57 -56.28
N ALA A 279 -19.45 -3.82 -56.32
CA ALA A 279 -20.30 -3.76 -55.13
C ALA A 279 -19.91 -4.84 -54.11
N LEU A 280 -19.60 -6.06 -54.56
CA LEU A 280 -19.09 -7.14 -53.70
C LEU A 280 -17.73 -6.79 -53.07
N GLN A 281 -16.80 -6.22 -53.84
CA GLN A 281 -15.50 -5.77 -53.31
C GLN A 281 -15.66 -4.68 -52.25
N SER A 282 -16.56 -3.71 -52.47
CA SER A 282 -16.83 -2.66 -51.48
C SER A 282 -17.49 -3.21 -50.20
N SER A 283 -18.38 -4.19 -50.33
CA SER A 283 -18.94 -4.90 -49.17
C SER A 283 -17.84 -5.67 -48.41
N GLN A 284 -16.94 -6.33 -49.12
CA GLN A 284 -15.82 -7.05 -48.53
C GLN A 284 -14.86 -6.10 -47.78
N SER A 285 -14.52 -4.94 -48.34
CA SER A 285 -13.69 -3.94 -47.66
C SER A 285 -14.36 -3.42 -46.39
N ASN A 286 -15.67 -3.14 -46.43
CA ASN A 286 -16.44 -2.72 -45.26
C ASN A 286 -16.44 -3.79 -44.16
N ILE A 287 -16.57 -5.07 -44.52
CA ILE A 287 -16.47 -6.18 -43.55
C ILE A 287 -15.07 -6.23 -42.93
N HIS A 288 -14.01 -6.03 -43.70
CA HIS A 288 -12.64 -6.00 -43.17
C HIS A 288 -12.41 -4.80 -42.25
N GLU A 289 -12.90 -3.62 -42.59
CA GLU A 289 -12.85 -2.44 -41.72
C GLU A 289 -13.61 -2.68 -40.42
N LEU A 290 -14.84 -3.23 -40.49
CA LEU A 290 -15.64 -3.52 -39.31
C LEU A 290 -14.96 -4.57 -38.40
N LYS A 291 -14.31 -5.57 -38.99
CA LYS A 291 -13.49 -6.55 -38.24
C LYS A 291 -12.30 -5.90 -37.56
N ARG A 292 -11.59 -4.98 -38.24
CA ARG A 292 -10.48 -4.23 -37.62
C ARG A 292 -10.97 -3.35 -36.47
N THR A 293 -12.08 -2.63 -36.65
CA THR A 293 -12.65 -1.81 -35.57
C THR A 293 -13.15 -2.66 -34.41
N PHE A 294 -13.71 -3.84 -34.68
CA PHE A 294 -14.14 -4.77 -33.65
C PHE A 294 -12.95 -5.27 -32.83
N GLN A 295 -11.87 -5.70 -33.48
CA GLN A 295 -10.65 -6.15 -32.81
C GLN A 295 -9.99 -5.01 -32.00
N ALA A 296 -9.97 -3.79 -32.54
CA ALA A 296 -9.47 -2.63 -31.81
C ALA A 296 -10.30 -2.35 -30.55
N LEU A 297 -11.62 -2.40 -30.64
CA LEU A 297 -12.51 -2.25 -29.49
C LEU A 297 -12.37 -3.39 -28.47
N GLU A 298 -12.12 -4.61 -28.91
CA GLU A 298 -11.87 -5.76 -28.04
C GLU A 298 -10.55 -5.62 -27.27
N ILE A 299 -9.50 -5.13 -27.92
CA ILE A 299 -8.22 -4.78 -27.27
C ILE A 299 -8.41 -3.66 -26.26
N ASP A 300 -9.16 -2.60 -26.62
CA ASP A 300 -9.46 -1.50 -25.72
C ASP A 300 -10.27 -1.99 -24.50
N LEU A 301 -11.27 -2.87 -24.71
CA LEU A 301 -12.02 -3.49 -23.63
C LEU A 301 -11.10 -4.29 -22.70
N GLN A 302 -10.22 -5.12 -23.25
CA GLN A 302 -9.24 -5.90 -22.50
C GLN A 302 -8.31 -4.98 -21.69
N ALA A 303 -7.84 -3.88 -22.29
CA ALA A 303 -6.99 -2.90 -21.63
C ALA A 303 -7.71 -2.19 -20.47
N GLN A 304 -8.98 -1.83 -20.64
CA GLN A 304 -9.80 -1.25 -19.56
C GLN A 304 -10.07 -2.26 -18.45
N CYS A 305 -10.36 -3.53 -18.77
CA CYS A 305 -10.50 -4.60 -17.79
C CYS A 305 -9.21 -4.79 -16.98
N ASN A 306 -8.05 -4.82 -17.64
CA ASN A 306 -6.75 -4.90 -16.98
C ASN A 306 -6.52 -3.69 -16.07
N LYS A 307 -6.79 -2.47 -16.55
CA LYS A 307 -6.69 -1.25 -15.75
C LYS A 307 -7.59 -1.28 -14.53
N LYS A 308 -8.84 -1.73 -14.68
CA LYS A 308 -9.79 -1.90 -13.58
C LYS A 308 -9.24 -2.88 -12.54
N SER A 309 -8.78 -4.06 -12.96
CA SER A 309 -8.22 -5.06 -12.05
C SER A 309 -7.00 -4.55 -11.29
N ALA A 310 -6.12 -3.78 -11.95
CA ALA A 310 -4.96 -3.18 -11.31
C ALA A 310 -5.38 -2.15 -10.24
N LEU A 311 -6.39 -1.31 -10.54
CA LEU A 311 -6.92 -0.34 -9.58
C LEU A 311 -7.61 -1.03 -8.39
N GLU A 312 -8.38 -2.09 -8.62
CA GLU A 312 -9.01 -2.89 -7.56
C GLU A 312 -7.97 -3.56 -6.66
N ASN A 313 -6.89 -4.09 -7.24
CA ASN A 313 -5.78 -4.66 -6.49
C ASN A 313 -5.07 -3.61 -5.63
N MET A 314 -4.73 -2.45 -6.21
CA MET A 314 -4.13 -1.34 -5.48
C MET A 314 -5.03 -0.85 -4.34
N LEU A 315 -6.35 -0.74 -4.57
CA LEU A 315 -7.31 -0.39 -3.54
C LEU A 315 -7.27 -1.42 -2.40
N SER A 316 -7.37 -2.71 -2.71
CA SER A 316 -7.34 -3.79 -1.71
C SER A 316 -6.03 -3.82 -0.91
N GLU A 317 -4.89 -3.56 -1.55
CA GLU A 317 -3.58 -3.50 -0.90
C GLU A 317 -3.51 -2.31 0.05
N THR A 318 -3.98 -1.14 -0.38
CA THR A 318 -4.01 0.06 0.48
C THR A 318 -4.94 -0.13 1.67
N GLU A 319 -6.14 -0.68 1.47
CA GLU A 319 -7.08 -1.01 2.55
C GLU A 319 -6.47 -2.00 3.54
N SER A 320 -5.84 -3.07 3.05
CA SER A 320 -5.14 -4.05 3.88
C SER A 320 -4.02 -3.41 4.70
N ARG A 321 -3.20 -2.55 4.08
CA ARG A 321 -2.13 -1.80 4.76
C ARG A 321 -2.69 -0.91 5.87
N TYR A 322 -3.73 -0.12 5.59
CA TYR A 322 -4.37 0.73 6.60
C TYR A 322 -5.02 -0.08 7.72
N SER A 323 -5.64 -1.21 7.39
CA SER A 323 -6.21 -2.12 8.39
C SER A 323 -5.14 -2.70 9.33
N CYS A 324 -3.93 -2.98 8.81
CA CYS A 324 -2.81 -3.44 9.61
C CYS A 324 -2.30 -2.33 10.54
N GLN A 325 -2.10 -1.12 9.99
CA GLN A 325 -1.70 0.04 10.79
C GLN A 325 -2.70 0.36 11.90
N LEU A 326 -4.00 0.29 11.61
CA LEU A 326 -5.05 0.50 12.60
C LEU A 326 -5.01 -0.56 13.70
N ARG A 327 -4.83 -1.84 13.34
CA ARG A 327 -4.68 -2.94 14.31
C ARG A 327 -3.45 -2.77 15.19
N ASP A 328 -2.34 -2.30 14.63
CA ASP A 328 -1.12 -2.05 15.40
C ASP A 328 -1.28 -0.89 16.37
N MET A 329 -1.91 0.21 15.94
CA MET A 329 -2.24 1.34 16.83
C MET A 329 -3.24 0.92 17.92
N GLN A 330 -4.26 0.14 17.57
CA GLN A 330 -5.20 -0.41 18.54
C GLN A 330 -4.52 -1.32 19.56
N ARG A 331 -3.54 -2.13 19.14
CA ARG A 331 -2.73 -2.95 20.06
C ARG A 331 -1.94 -2.10 21.05
N ILE A 332 -1.33 -1.01 20.57
CA ILE A 332 -0.58 -0.07 21.42
C ILE A 332 -1.52 0.62 22.41
N LEU A 333 -2.70 1.07 21.95
CA LEU A 333 -3.71 1.67 22.82
C LEU A 333 -4.23 0.69 23.88
N SER A 334 -4.49 -0.56 23.51
CA SER A 334 -4.89 -1.61 24.45
C SER A 334 -3.81 -1.86 25.50
N HIS A 335 -2.54 -1.96 25.08
CA HIS A 335 -1.42 -2.14 25.99
C HIS A 335 -1.30 -1.00 27.01
N TYR A 336 -1.32 0.26 26.57
CA TYR A 336 -1.31 1.40 27.50
C TYR A 336 -2.57 1.49 28.35
N GLY A 337 -3.73 1.09 27.82
CA GLY A 337 -4.97 0.98 28.58
C GLY A 337 -4.84 -0.04 29.71
N GLU A 338 -4.25 -1.20 29.44
CA GLU A 338 -3.97 -2.23 30.44
C GLU A 338 -2.99 -1.70 31.51
N GLU A 339 -1.88 -1.07 31.12
CA GLU A 339 -0.92 -0.47 32.07
C GLU A 339 -1.57 0.59 32.98
N LEU A 340 -2.42 1.47 32.42
CA LEU A 340 -3.15 2.48 33.21
C LEU A 340 -4.12 1.82 34.20
N THR A 341 -4.81 0.76 33.78
CA THR A 341 -5.68 0.03 34.70
C THR A 341 -4.88 -0.66 35.78
N GLN A 342 -3.74 -1.28 35.49
CA GLN A 342 -2.86 -1.90 36.48
C GLN A 342 -2.36 -0.87 37.50
N LEU A 343 -1.84 0.27 37.04
CA LEU A 343 -1.39 1.36 37.92
C LEU A 343 -2.52 1.87 38.84
N ARG A 344 -3.74 1.96 38.31
CA ARG A 344 -4.92 2.35 39.10
C ARG A 344 -5.22 1.33 40.19
N HIS A 345 -5.20 0.04 39.88
CA HIS A 345 -5.40 -1.02 40.89
C HIS A 345 -4.30 -0.98 41.95
N ASP A 346 -3.04 -0.73 41.57
CA ASP A 346 -1.92 -0.59 42.50
C ASP A 346 -2.08 0.63 43.42
N LEU A 347 -2.52 1.77 42.89
CA LEU A 347 -2.82 2.96 43.70
C LEU A 347 -3.99 2.73 44.65
N GLU A 348 -5.05 2.06 44.19
CA GLU A 348 -6.19 1.69 45.03
C GLU A 348 -5.77 0.75 46.16
N ARG A 349 -4.89 -0.22 45.88
CA ARG A 349 -4.29 -1.11 46.89
C ARG A 349 -3.41 -0.33 47.88
N GLN A 350 -2.51 0.52 47.41
CA GLN A 350 -1.69 1.34 48.31
C GLN A 350 -2.56 2.23 49.20
N ASN A 351 -3.61 2.85 48.66
CA ASN A 351 -4.54 3.67 49.42
C ASN A 351 -5.28 2.87 50.52
N SER A 352 -5.68 1.63 50.23
CA SER A 352 -6.31 0.78 51.24
C SER A 352 -5.32 0.40 52.35
N GLU A 353 -4.07 0.06 52.00
CA GLU A 353 -2.99 -0.19 52.96
C GLU A 353 -2.70 1.05 53.83
N TYR A 354 -2.62 2.24 53.22
CA TYR A 354 -2.46 3.51 53.94
C TYR A 354 -3.61 3.78 54.91
N LYS A 355 -4.86 3.50 54.53
CA LYS A 355 -6.02 3.65 55.43
C LYS A 355 -5.93 2.72 56.63
N VAL A 356 -5.52 1.46 56.43
CA VAL A 356 -5.32 0.50 57.52
C VAL A 356 -4.21 0.97 58.46
N LEU A 357 -3.06 1.39 57.92
CA LEU A 357 -1.94 1.89 58.71
C LEU A 357 -2.31 3.15 59.49
N LEU A 358 -3.06 4.06 58.88
CA LEU A 358 -3.60 5.24 59.56
C LEU A 358 -4.54 4.83 60.71
N GLY A 359 -5.40 3.83 60.49
CA GLY A 359 -6.24 3.24 61.54
C GLY A 359 -5.42 2.75 62.74
N ILE A 360 -4.39 1.93 62.49
CA ILE A 360 -3.48 1.43 63.53
C ILE A 360 -2.77 2.59 64.25
N LYS A 361 -2.25 3.56 63.50
CA LYS A 361 -1.58 4.75 64.06
C LYS A 361 -2.51 5.54 64.98
N THR A 362 -3.74 5.81 64.55
CA THR A 362 -4.72 6.51 65.39
C THR A 362 -5.13 5.70 66.64
N HIS A 363 -5.13 4.37 66.56
CA HIS A 363 -5.37 3.51 67.72
C HIS A 363 -4.20 3.56 68.72
N LEU A 364 -2.97 3.40 68.24
CA LEU A 364 -1.75 3.52 69.06
C LEU A 364 -1.62 4.91 69.70
N GLU A 365 -1.97 5.99 68.97
CA GLU A 365 -2.00 7.33 69.53
C GLU A 365 -2.97 7.44 70.71
N LYS A 366 -4.15 6.81 70.63
CA LYS A 366 -5.10 6.74 71.75
C LYS A 366 -4.51 5.97 72.94
N GLU A 367 -3.90 4.81 72.69
CA GLU A 367 -3.25 4.02 73.76
C GLU A 367 -2.11 4.81 74.45
N ILE A 368 -1.27 5.51 73.68
CA ILE A 368 -0.23 6.38 74.23
C ILE A 368 -0.84 7.50 75.08
N THR A 369 -1.95 8.11 74.64
CA THR A 369 -2.63 9.14 75.46
C THR A 369 -3.17 8.57 76.75
N THR A 370 -3.74 7.36 76.75
CA THR A 370 -4.20 6.70 77.98
C THR A 370 -3.04 6.30 78.87
N TYR A 371 -1.93 5.81 78.31
CA TYR A 371 -0.72 5.50 79.08
C TYR A 371 -0.11 6.75 79.71
N ARG A 372 -0.10 7.90 78.99
CA ARG A 372 0.33 9.20 79.55
C ARG A 372 -0.57 9.65 80.69
N GLN A 373 -1.89 9.56 80.53
CA GLN A 373 -2.85 9.88 81.61
C GLN A 373 -2.62 9.03 82.87
N LEU A 374 -2.33 7.73 82.71
CA LEU A 374 -2.03 6.85 83.85
C LEU A 374 -0.67 7.18 84.50
N LEU A 375 0.35 7.55 83.69
CA LEU A 375 1.69 7.92 84.16
C LEU A 375 1.74 9.29 84.83
N ASP A 376 0.95 10.25 84.37
CA ASP A 376 0.83 11.58 84.97
C ASP A 376 0.12 11.54 86.34
N GLY A 377 -0.52 10.40 86.66
CA GLY A 377 -1.25 10.15 87.90
C GLY A 377 -2.55 10.95 87.97
N GLU A 378 -3.55 10.47 88.70
CA GLU A 378 -4.78 11.20 89.05
C GLU A 378 -4.47 12.59 89.62
N LYS A 379 -4.31 13.58 88.75
CA LYS A 379 -4.32 15.00 89.07
C LYS A 379 -5.24 15.66 88.06
N GLU A 380 -6.25 16.34 88.58
CA GLU A 380 -7.39 16.92 87.87
C GLU A 380 -8.46 15.92 87.40
N GLY A 381 -9.24 15.45 88.37
CA GLY A 381 -10.65 15.17 88.11
C GLY A 381 -11.37 16.47 87.77
N THR A 382 -11.74 16.67 86.51
CA THR A 382 -12.92 17.47 86.16
C THR A 382 -13.51 16.93 84.86
N MET A 383 -14.63 16.22 85.03
CA MET A 383 -15.65 16.01 84.01
C MET A 383 -15.89 17.31 83.23
N GLU A 384 -15.79 17.26 81.90
CA GLU A 384 -16.64 18.05 81.02
C GLU A 384 -16.99 17.14 79.84
N GLU A 385 -18.24 16.70 79.89
CA GLU A 385 -18.90 15.85 78.93
C GLU A 385 -19.03 16.55 77.56
N SER A 386 -18.73 15.79 76.52
CA SER A 386 -19.63 15.61 75.37
C SER A 386 -20.55 16.78 74.99
N LYS A 387 -20.02 17.81 74.30
CA LYS A 387 -20.83 18.69 73.43
C LYS A 387 -20.64 18.33 71.96
N LEU A 388 -21.42 17.34 71.50
CA LEU A 388 -21.74 17.16 70.09
C LEU A 388 -22.63 18.33 69.64
N SER A 389 -22.00 19.41 69.17
CA SER A 389 -22.69 20.44 68.40
C SER A 389 -22.87 19.95 66.97
N ILE A 390 -24.08 19.49 66.65
CA ILE A 390 -24.54 19.22 65.30
C ILE A 390 -24.53 20.55 64.53
N LYS A 391 -23.43 20.83 63.82
CA LYS A 391 -23.45 21.78 62.70
C LYS A 391 -24.04 21.05 61.51
N ALA A 392 -25.21 21.51 61.05
CA ALA A 392 -25.84 21.08 59.81
C ALA A 392 -24.81 21.10 58.66
N SER A 393 -24.46 19.91 58.16
CA SER A 393 -23.56 19.76 57.02
C SER A 393 -24.32 20.20 55.77
N ALA A 394 -23.87 21.30 55.16
CA ALA A 394 -24.40 21.80 53.90
C ALA A 394 -24.23 20.71 52.82
N ALA A 395 -25.25 20.55 51.97
CA ALA A 395 -25.29 19.55 50.90
C ALA A 395 -24.00 19.57 50.04
N PRO A 396 -23.47 18.40 49.64
CA PRO A 396 -22.24 18.32 48.86
C PRO A 396 -22.42 18.99 47.49
N LYS A 397 -21.68 20.07 47.26
CA LYS A 397 -21.64 20.76 45.96
C LYS A 397 -20.68 20.02 45.03
N ILE A 398 -21.19 19.57 43.88
CA ILE A 398 -20.37 18.90 42.86
C ILE A 398 -19.92 19.96 41.85
N LYS A 399 -18.62 20.03 41.59
CA LYS A 399 -18.03 20.90 40.55
C LYS A 399 -17.89 20.08 39.27
N ALA A 400 -18.72 20.38 38.27
CA ALA A 400 -18.57 19.82 36.94
C ALA A 400 -17.62 20.71 36.13
N ILE A 401 -16.53 20.13 35.64
CA ILE A 401 -15.55 20.81 34.79
C ILE A 401 -15.72 20.28 33.38
N THR A 402 -16.15 21.14 32.47
CA THR A 402 -16.20 20.84 31.03
C THR A 402 -15.00 21.49 30.37
N GLN A 403 -14.21 20.68 29.66
CA GLN A 403 -12.97 21.09 29.02
C GLN A 403 -13.02 20.70 27.54
N GLU A 404 -12.71 21.67 26.67
CA GLU A 404 -12.55 21.43 25.24
C GLU A 404 -11.07 21.55 24.86
N SER A 405 -10.54 20.52 24.21
CA SER A 405 -9.15 20.45 23.75
C SER A 405 -9.10 20.13 22.26
N ILE A 406 -8.27 20.88 21.52
CA ILE A 406 -7.89 20.57 20.15
C ILE A 406 -6.37 20.35 20.14
N ASN A 407 -5.93 19.21 19.60
CA ASN A 407 -4.51 18.83 19.49
C ASN A 407 -3.73 18.90 20.83
N GLY A 408 -4.38 18.49 21.93
CA GLY A 408 -3.73 18.43 23.26
C GLY A 408 -3.53 19.78 23.96
N ARG A 409 -3.95 20.90 23.36
CA ARG A 409 -4.01 22.21 24.04
C ARG A 409 -5.44 22.52 24.49
N ILE A 410 -5.57 22.95 25.74
CA ILE A 410 -6.85 23.33 26.36
C ILE A 410 -7.20 24.74 25.88
N ILE A 411 -8.31 24.89 25.17
CA ILE A 411 -8.72 26.19 24.61
C ILE A 411 -9.83 26.82 25.47
N TYR A 412 -10.62 26.00 26.16
CA TYR A 412 -11.70 26.47 27.02
C TYR A 412 -11.88 25.56 28.25
N SER A 413 -12.03 26.19 29.42
CA SER A 413 -12.34 25.50 30.68
C SER A 413 -13.45 26.24 31.42
N GLN A 414 -14.58 25.58 31.67
CA GLN A 414 -15.68 26.14 32.45
C GLN A 414 -16.00 25.23 33.63
N VAL A 415 -16.09 25.84 34.82
CA VAL A 415 -16.47 25.16 36.06
C VAL A 415 -17.88 25.61 36.43
N LYS A 416 -18.83 24.68 36.46
CA LYS A 416 -20.20 24.93 36.95
C LYS A 416 -20.40 24.18 38.27
N GLU A 417 -20.80 24.92 39.31
CA GLU A 417 -21.20 24.35 40.59
C GLU A 417 -22.67 23.94 40.53
N ILE A 418 -22.94 22.64 40.63
CA ILE A 418 -24.31 22.11 40.67
C ILE A 418 -24.60 21.68 42.11
N GLN A 419 -25.69 22.20 42.68
CA GLN A 419 -26.18 21.75 43.97
C GLN A 419 -26.86 20.40 43.80
N LYS A 420 -26.37 19.38 44.49
CA LYS A 420 -27.01 18.06 44.52
C LYS A 420 -28.21 18.15 45.45
N TYR A 421 -29.41 18.26 44.90
CA TYR A 421 -30.64 18.03 45.66
C TYR A 421 -30.73 16.52 45.94
N ALA A 422 -30.96 16.18 47.21
CA ALA A 422 -31.06 14.81 47.69
C ALA A 422 -32.39 14.17 47.27
#